data_AF-A0A7K0XH66-F1
#
_entry.id   AF-A0A7K0XH66-F1
#
_cell.length_a   1.000
_cell.length_b   1.000
_cell.length_c   1.000
_cell.angle_alpha   90.00
_cell.angle_beta   90.00
_cell.angle_gamma   90.00
#
_symmetry.space_group_name_H-M   'P 1'
#
loop_
_entity.id
_entity.type
_entity.pdbx_description
1 polymer ?
#
loop_
_entity_poly.entity_id
_entity_poly.type
_entity_poly.pdbx_seq_one_letter_code
_entity_poly.pdbx_strand_id
1 'polypeptide(L)'
;MFNTGECPLCVTWALDPDKAQRIGLSQDVHVKRQPLVLVLSVTLLSSTVLLAPAALAAPFAPAASTEQAESRINGRLAARIDNPRFGSDLAVAVLDAATGRVVFSRRANEPMLPASNMKIITAVTTVAAVGPDRTFRTAVFAGP
;
A
#
# COMPACT_ATOMS: atom_id res chain seq x y z
N MET A 1 -47.97 -6.27 -9.85
CA MET A 1 -47.52 -7.35 -10.75
C MET A 1 -46.00 -7.18 -10.90
N PHE A 2 -45.24 -7.70 -9.93
CA PHE A 2 -43.78 -7.58 -9.89
C PHE A 2 -43.20 -8.91 -10.32
N ASN A 3 -42.46 -8.87 -11.44
CA ASN A 3 -41.83 -10.01 -12.06
C ASN A 3 -40.72 -10.55 -11.14
N THR A 4 -40.83 -11.82 -10.74
CA THR A 4 -39.82 -12.56 -9.98
C THR A 4 -38.79 -13.15 -10.94
N GLY A 5 -37.49 -12.93 -10.69
CA GLY A 5 -36.59 -14.08 -10.79
C GLY A 5 -35.17 -13.93 -11.35
N GLU A 6 -34.68 -12.76 -11.77
CA GLU A 6 -33.31 -12.70 -12.32
C GLU A 6 -32.44 -11.70 -11.56
N CYS A 7 -31.41 -12.24 -10.91
CA CYS A 7 -30.34 -11.49 -10.24
C CYS A 7 -29.33 -11.05 -11.30
N PRO A 8 -29.23 -9.76 -11.66
CA PRO A 8 -28.47 -9.29 -12.83
C PRO A 8 -26.93 -9.37 -12.67
N LEU A 9 -26.42 -10.00 -11.60
CA LEU A 9 -24.98 -10.15 -11.32
C LEU A 9 -24.52 -11.61 -11.17
N CYS A 10 -25.37 -12.59 -11.48
CA CYS A 10 -24.96 -13.99 -11.53
C CYS A 10 -24.11 -14.26 -12.78
N VAL A 11 -22.80 -14.06 -12.67
CA VAL A 11 -21.84 -14.60 -13.65
C VAL A 11 -21.75 -16.11 -13.43
N THR A 12 -22.38 -16.91 -14.30
CA THR A 12 -22.26 -18.36 -14.27
C THR A 12 -20.92 -18.78 -14.87
N TRP A 13 -19.96 -19.15 -14.02
CA TRP A 13 -18.76 -19.86 -14.44
C TRP A 13 -19.08 -21.35 -14.50
N ALA A 14 -19.27 -21.90 -15.69
CA ALA A 14 -19.23 -23.34 -15.89
C ALA A 14 -17.77 -23.78 -15.77
N LEU A 15 -17.41 -24.41 -14.65
CA LEU A 15 -16.14 -25.10 -14.51
C LEU A 15 -16.18 -26.34 -15.40
N ASP A 16 -15.43 -26.30 -16.51
CA ASP A 16 -15.11 -27.48 -17.32
C ASP A 16 -14.33 -28.49 -16.45
N PRO A 17 -14.91 -29.66 -16.11
CA PRO A 17 -14.29 -30.62 -15.22
C PRO A 17 -12.97 -31.18 -15.77
N ASP A 18 -12.74 -31.14 -17.09
CA ASP A 18 -11.52 -31.67 -17.72
C ASP A 18 -10.33 -30.70 -17.61
N LYS A 19 -10.56 -29.41 -17.33
CA LYS A 19 -9.48 -28.41 -17.11
C LYS A 19 -8.98 -28.34 -15.67
N ALA A 20 -9.68 -28.95 -14.72
CA ALA A 20 -9.31 -28.94 -13.31
C ALA A 20 -8.03 -29.76 -13.00
N GLN A 21 -7.59 -30.64 -13.90
CA GLN A 21 -6.45 -31.53 -13.68
C GLN A 21 -5.08 -30.98 -14.14
N ARG A 22 -5.02 -29.77 -14.72
CA ARG A 22 -3.78 -29.18 -15.27
C ARG A 22 -3.16 -28.05 -14.46
N ILE A 23 -3.62 -27.84 -13.24
CA ILE A 23 -2.93 -27.01 -12.25
C ILE A 23 -2.22 -27.99 -11.32
N GLY A 24 -0.95 -28.25 -11.62
CA GLY A 24 -0.09 -29.09 -10.79
C GLY A 24 0.00 -28.55 -9.38
N LEU A 25 -0.91 -29.00 -8.51
CA LEU A 25 -0.80 -28.87 -7.08
C LEU A 25 0.31 -29.84 -6.64
N SER A 26 1.56 -29.38 -6.73
CA SER A 26 2.64 -29.96 -5.93
C SER A 26 2.39 -29.54 -4.49
N GLN A 27 1.56 -30.32 -3.80
CA GLN A 27 1.39 -30.25 -2.36
C GLN A 27 2.51 -31.04 -1.70
N ASP A 28 3.71 -30.47 -1.63
CA ASP A 28 4.74 -30.92 -0.70
C ASP A 28 5.33 -29.71 0.04
N VAL A 29 4.46 -28.97 0.73
CA VAL A 29 4.91 -28.15 1.86
C VAL A 29 4.85 -29.04 3.09
N HIS A 30 5.95 -29.75 3.35
CA HIS A 30 6.23 -30.29 4.68
C HIS A 30 6.35 -29.12 5.67
N VAL A 31 5.22 -28.70 6.23
CA VAL A 31 5.20 -27.83 7.42
C VAL A 31 5.72 -28.65 8.58
N LYS A 32 7.04 -28.59 8.79
CA LYS A 32 7.72 -29.18 9.94
C LYS A 32 7.26 -28.46 11.20
N ARG A 33 6.20 -28.98 11.82
CA ARG A 33 5.75 -28.62 13.17
C ARG A 33 6.90 -28.96 14.12
N GLN A 34 7.73 -27.99 14.46
CA GLN A 34 8.74 -28.16 15.50
C GLN A 34 8.10 -27.78 16.84
N PRO A 35 7.85 -28.74 17.75
CA PRO A 35 7.34 -28.42 19.07
C PRO A 35 8.41 -27.66 19.85
N LEU A 36 7.94 -26.56 20.44
CA LEU A 36 8.53 -25.79 21.51
C LEU A 36 9.30 -26.69 22.49
N VAL A 37 10.64 -26.71 22.40
CA VAL A 37 11.50 -27.29 23.43
C VAL A 37 12.08 -26.15 24.26
N LEU A 38 11.49 -26.00 25.44
CA LEU A 38 11.90 -25.14 26.53
C LEU A 38 13.09 -25.83 27.22
N VAL A 39 14.31 -25.32 27.03
CA VAL A 39 15.49 -25.75 27.80
C VAL A 39 16.11 -24.52 28.45
N LEU A 40 15.83 -24.41 29.76
CA LEU A 40 16.58 -23.67 30.76
C LEU A 40 18.07 -24.02 30.73
N SER A 41 18.89 -23.19 31.40
CA SER A 41 20.32 -23.37 31.80
C SER A 41 21.29 -22.71 30.79
N VAL A 42 22.25 -21.87 31.13
CA VAL A 42 22.95 -21.56 32.39
C VAL A 42 23.39 -20.10 32.31
N THR A 43 22.92 -19.27 33.26
CA THR A 43 23.59 -18.02 33.62
C THR A 43 24.83 -18.36 34.43
N LEU A 44 26.02 -17.92 33.98
CA LEU A 44 27.17 -17.52 34.82
C LEU A 44 28.41 -17.36 33.92
N LEU A 45 28.69 -16.13 33.49
CA LEU A 45 30.06 -15.63 33.35
C LEU A 45 29.99 -14.10 33.44
N SER A 46 30.28 -13.61 34.65
CA SER A 46 30.60 -12.23 34.95
C SER A 46 31.70 -11.73 34.01
N SER A 47 31.47 -10.59 33.38
CA SER A 47 32.54 -9.65 33.04
C SER A 47 31.95 -8.25 33.03
N THR A 48 32.22 -7.52 34.10
CA THR A 48 31.99 -6.09 34.24
C THR A 48 32.88 -5.34 33.24
N VAL A 49 32.32 -4.94 32.10
CA VAL A 49 32.88 -3.85 31.30
C VAL A 49 32.24 -2.56 31.79
N LEU A 50 32.96 -1.88 32.69
CA LEU A 50 32.68 -0.51 33.11
C LEU A 50 33.39 0.45 32.13
N LEU A 51 32.74 1.57 31.79
CA LEU A 51 33.11 2.68 30.87
C LEU A 51 32.87 2.38 29.37
N ALA A 52 32.07 3.12 28.60
CA ALA A 52 31.72 4.55 28.68
C ALA A 52 30.35 4.85 28.03
N PRO A 53 29.45 5.66 28.63
CA PRO A 53 28.28 6.19 27.94
C PRO A 53 28.64 7.58 27.41
N ALA A 54 29.46 7.68 26.37
CA ALA A 54 29.82 8.97 25.79
C ALA A 54 29.98 8.90 24.27
N ALA A 55 29.06 8.25 23.58
CA ALA A 55 28.96 8.35 22.12
C ALA A 55 27.59 7.86 21.66
N LEU A 56 26.53 8.66 21.80
CA LEU A 56 25.28 8.51 21.02
C LEU A 56 24.27 9.66 21.19
N ALA A 57 24.60 10.74 21.91
CA ALA A 57 23.89 12.00 21.73
C ALA A 57 24.46 12.70 20.48
N ALA A 58 24.18 12.16 19.30
CA ALA A 58 24.17 13.02 18.11
C ALA A 58 23.19 14.15 18.43
N PRO A 59 23.57 15.44 18.26
CA PRO A 59 22.60 16.50 18.41
C PRO A 59 21.45 16.19 17.46
N PHE A 60 20.25 15.98 18.02
CA PHE A 60 19.04 15.90 17.21
C PHE A 60 18.98 17.25 16.51
N ALA A 61 19.30 17.27 15.22
CA ALA A 61 19.20 18.48 14.44
C ALA A 61 17.77 18.99 14.66
N PRO A 62 17.58 20.28 14.99
CA PRO A 62 16.24 20.79 15.24
C PRO A 62 15.38 20.42 14.03
N ALA A 63 14.21 19.86 14.29
CA ALA A 63 13.26 19.56 13.25
C ALA A 63 13.07 20.86 12.45
N ALA A 64 13.35 20.80 11.15
CA ALA A 64 13.19 21.95 10.28
C ALA A 64 11.74 22.43 10.42
N SER A 65 11.54 23.75 10.49
CA SER A 65 10.17 24.27 10.45
C SER A 65 9.50 23.82 9.14
N THR A 66 8.17 23.72 9.13
CA THR A 66 7.43 23.32 7.93
C THR A 66 7.80 24.20 6.73
N GLU A 67 7.97 25.51 6.93
CA GLU A 67 8.37 26.47 5.90
C GLU A 67 9.77 26.16 5.35
N GLN A 68 10.71 25.79 6.22
CA GLN A 68 12.05 25.39 5.79
C GLN A 68 12.02 24.07 5.01
N ALA A 69 11.21 23.10 5.42
CA ALA A 69 11.07 21.82 4.72
C ALA A 69 10.47 22.02 3.33
N GLU A 70 9.44 22.85 3.23
CA GLU A 70 8.78 23.19 1.97
C GLU A 70 9.66 23.98 1.02
N SER A 71 10.41 24.97 1.52
CA SER A 71 11.39 25.70 0.72
C SER A 71 12.42 24.73 0.10
N ARG A 72 12.88 23.75 0.88
CA ARG A 72 13.78 22.69 0.38
C ARG A 72 13.09 21.79 -0.66
N ILE A 73 11.82 21.43 -0.47
CA ILE A 73 11.04 20.63 -1.43
C ILE A 73 10.89 21.39 -2.75
N ASN A 74 10.43 22.64 -2.68
CA ASN A 74 10.24 23.52 -3.84
C ASN A 74 11.55 23.66 -4.63
N GLY A 75 12.65 24.02 -3.97
CA GLY A 75 13.95 24.17 -4.63
C GLY A 75 14.46 22.88 -5.29
N ARG A 76 14.29 21.73 -4.62
CA ARG A 76 14.71 20.43 -5.17
C ARG A 76 13.86 19.98 -6.36
N LEU A 77 12.56 20.25 -6.32
CA LEU A 77 11.67 19.92 -7.44
C LEU A 77 11.94 20.84 -8.62
N ALA A 78 12.01 22.15 -8.39
CA ALA A 78 12.36 23.14 -9.43
C ALA A 78 13.63 22.73 -10.19
N ALA A 79 14.69 22.30 -9.48
CA ALA A 79 15.94 21.86 -10.10
C ALA A 79 15.85 20.53 -10.88
N ARG A 80 14.85 19.68 -10.63
CA ARG A 80 14.76 18.32 -11.20
C ARG A 80 13.74 18.17 -12.31
N ILE A 81 12.67 18.96 -12.28
CA ILE A 81 11.55 18.75 -13.20
C ILE A 81 11.81 19.28 -14.61
N ASP A 82 12.85 20.09 -14.80
CA ASP A 82 13.31 20.55 -16.10
C ASP A 82 14.20 19.52 -16.84
N ASN A 83 14.12 18.25 -16.42
CA ASN A 83 14.80 17.17 -17.12
C ASN A 83 14.16 16.94 -18.50
N PRO A 84 14.91 17.04 -19.61
CA PRO A 84 14.35 16.91 -20.97
C PRO A 84 13.72 15.53 -21.24
N ARG A 85 14.04 14.51 -20.44
CA ARG A 85 13.44 13.17 -20.54
C ARG A 85 11.94 13.15 -20.26
N PHE A 86 11.41 14.17 -19.57
CA PHE A 86 9.97 14.26 -19.29
C PHE A 86 9.16 14.85 -20.46
N GLY A 87 9.81 15.48 -21.44
CA GLY A 87 9.11 16.19 -22.51
C GLY A 87 8.18 17.29 -21.98
N SER A 88 7.09 17.56 -22.70
CA SER A 88 6.04 18.50 -22.29
C SER A 88 5.03 17.90 -21.30
N ASP A 89 5.02 16.58 -21.13
CA ASP A 89 3.88 15.84 -20.58
C ASP A 89 4.03 15.52 -19.08
N LEU A 90 4.70 16.41 -18.33
CA LEU A 90 4.78 16.34 -16.86
C LEU A 90 3.95 17.40 -16.12
N ALA A 91 2.96 16.97 -15.35
CA ALA A 91 2.22 17.80 -14.39
C ALA A 91 2.57 17.35 -12.97
N VAL A 92 2.72 18.31 -12.05
CA VAL A 92 3.12 18.06 -10.65
C VAL A 92 2.32 18.96 -9.73
N ALA A 93 1.80 18.39 -8.64
CA ALA A 93 1.24 19.12 -7.51
C ALA A 93 1.75 18.50 -6.21
N VAL A 94 2.24 19.33 -5.30
CA VAL A 94 2.65 18.96 -3.95
C VAL A 94 1.96 19.89 -2.98
N LEU A 95 1.29 19.31 -2.00
CA LEU A 95 0.52 20.04 -1.01
C LEU A 95 0.98 19.61 0.39
N ASP A 96 0.94 20.54 1.33
CA ASP A 96 0.96 20.23 2.75
C ASP A 96 -0.37 19.53 3.09
N ALA A 97 -0.29 18.30 3.59
CA ALA A 97 -1.47 17.46 3.81
C ALA A 97 -2.35 17.92 4.99
N ALA A 98 -1.80 18.68 5.93
CA ALA A 98 -2.52 19.14 7.12
C ALA A 98 -3.33 20.42 6.82
N THR A 99 -2.75 21.31 6.00
CA THR A 99 -3.31 22.64 5.70
C THR A 99 -3.92 22.73 4.31
N GLY A 100 -3.61 21.79 3.41
CA GLY A 100 -4.00 21.83 1.99
C GLY A 100 -3.25 22.88 1.17
N ARG A 101 -2.24 23.55 1.74
CA ARG A 101 -1.49 24.59 1.03
C ARG A 101 -0.60 23.98 -0.05
N VAL A 102 -0.60 24.58 -1.23
CA VAL A 102 0.31 24.20 -2.32
C VAL A 102 1.75 24.58 -1.94
N VAL A 103 2.62 23.58 -1.93
CA VAL A 103 4.08 23.72 -1.72
C VAL A 103 4.80 23.85 -3.05
N PHE A 104 4.32 23.14 -4.07
CA PHE A 104 4.87 23.17 -5.42
C PHE A 104 3.79 22.81 -6.45
N SER A 105 3.75 23.49 -7.58
CA SER A 105 2.85 23.14 -8.67
C SER A 105 3.42 23.47 -10.05
N ARG A 106 3.25 22.57 -11.02
CA ARG A 106 3.42 22.79 -12.45
C ARG A 106 2.26 22.13 -13.18
N ARG A 107 1.49 22.90 -13.96
CA ARG A 107 0.33 22.41 -14.74
C ARG A 107 -0.66 21.56 -13.92
N ALA A 108 -0.81 21.86 -12.64
CA ALA A 108 -1.57 21.02 -11.70
C ALA A 108 -3.05 20.84 -12.07
N ASN A 109 -3.62 21.76 -12.83
CA ASN A 109 -5.01 21.73 -13.28
C ASN A 109 -5.18 21.19 -14.71
N GLU A 110 -4.10 20.73 -15.34
CA GLU A 110 -4.16 20.20 -16.69
C GLU A 110 -4.59 18.73 -16.68
N PRO A 111 -5.61 18.34 -17.46
CA PRO A 111 -6.01 16.94 -17.56
C PRO A 111 -4.88 16.06 -18.08
N MET A 112 -4.60 14.97 -17.37
CA MET A 112 -3.60 13.97 -17.75
C MET A 112 -4.24 12.58 -17.74
N LEU A 113 -3.73 11.64 -18.54
CA LEU A 113 -4.14 10.25 -18.47
C LEU A 113 -3.63 9.65 -17.14
N PRO A 114 -4.51 9.24 -16.20
CA PRO A 114 -4.09 8.87 -14.86
C PRO A 114 -3.47 7.46 -14.79
N ALA A 115 -3.65 6.63 -15.83
CA ALA A 115 -3.33 5.21 -15.81
C ALA A 115 -3.87 4.54 -14.51
N SER A 116 -3.05 3.77 -13.80
CA SER A 116 -3.46 3.14 -12.55
C SER A 116 -3.70 4.12 -11.38
N ASN A 117 -3.36 5.40 -11.48
CA ASN A 117 -3.76 6.40 -10.47
C ASN A 117 -5.29 6.55 -10.42
N MET A 118 -6.02 6.14 -11.47
CA MET A 118 -7.48 6.04 -11.47
C MET A 118 -8.01 5.21 -10.28
N LYS A 119 -7.23 4.23 -9.81
CA LYS A 119 -7.59 3.40 -8.66
C LYS A 119 -7.78 4.21 -7.38
N ILE A 120 -7.13 5.37 -7.22
CA ILE A 120 -7.30 6.23 -6.04
C ILE A 120 -8.75 6.73 -5.98
N ILE A 121 -9.25 7.30 -7.08
CA ILE A 121 -10.63 7.79 -7.16
C ILE A 121 -11.60 6.61 -7.00
N THR A 122 -11.35 5.48 -7.68
CA THR A 122 -12.18 4.27 -7.52
C THR A 122 -12.24 3.79 -6.06
N ALA A 123 -11.10 3.77 -5.34
CA ALA A 123 -11.06 3.32 -3.96
C ALA A 123 -11.84 4.27 -3.04
N VAL A 124 -11.62 5.58 -3.16
CA VAL A 124 -12.32 6.59 -2.36
C VAL A 124 -13.82 6.54 -2.62
N THR A 125 -14.25 6.48 -3.89
CA THR A 125 -15.68 6.42 -4.22
C THR A 125 -16.31 5.11 -3.78
N THR A 126 -15.59 3.99 -3.88
CA THR A 126 -16.09 2.70 -3.41
C THR A 126 -16.31 2.72 -1.90
N VAL A 127 -15.31 3.12 -1.11
CA VAL A 127 -15.45 3.19 0.36
C VAL A 127 -16.57 4.16 0.75
N ALA A 128 -16.69 5.32 0.08
CA ALA A 128 -17.78 6.25 0.31
C ALA A 128 -19.16 5.68 -0.02
N ALA A 129 -19.27 4.84 -1.06
CA ALA A 129 -20.53 4.29 -1.54
C ALA A 129 -20.99 3.04 -0.76
N VAL A 130 -20.10 2.12 -0.42
CA VAL A 130 -20.46 0.83 0.21
C VAL A 130 -20.03 0.70 1.67
N GLY A 131 -19.26 1.67 2.18
CA GLY A 131 -18.70 1.65 3.53
C GLY A 131 -17.40 0.84 3.65
N PRO A 132 -16.60 1.09 4.70
CA PRO A 132 -15.30 0.43 4.88
C PRO A 132 -15.42 -1.05 5.28
N ASP A 133 -16.56 -1.47 5.83
CA ASP A 133 -16.76 -2.83 6.36
C ASP A 133 -17.41 -3.80 5.35
N ARG A 134 -17.55 -3.39 4.09
CA ARG A 134 -18.20 -4.20 3.05
C ARG A 134 -17.40 -5.47 2.78
N THR A 135 -18.01 -6.62 3.04
CA THR A 135 -17.48 -7.95 2.68
C THR A 135 -18.17 -8.54 1.45
N PHE A 136 -17.49 -9.34 0.63
CA PHE A 136 -18.12 -10.08 -0.48
C PHE A 136 -18.38 -11.53 -0.05
N ARG A 137 -19.56 -12.08 -0.38
CA ARG A 137 -19.92 -13.48 -0.06
C ARG A 137 -19.98 -14.29 -1.34
N THR A 138 -19.32 -15.44 -1.31
CA THR A 138 -19.41 -16.47 -2.35
C THR A 138 -20.12 -17.69 -1.74
N ALA A 139 -21.12 -18.22 -2.42
CA ALA A 139 -21.89 -19.39 -1.98
C ALA A 139 -21.93 -20.45 -3.10
N VAL A 140 -22.03 -21.72 -2.72
CA VAL A 140 -22.18 -22.87 -3.62
C VAL A 140 -23.53 -23.51 -3.36
N PHE A 141 -24.25 -23.89 -4.41
CA PHE A 141 -25.55 -24.55 -4.34
C PHE A 141 -25.48 -25.90 -5.02
N ALA A 142 -26.23 -26.89 -4.52
CA ALA A 142 -26.35 -28.18 -5.18
C ALA A 142 -27.07 -28.01 -6.54
N GLY A 143 -26.59 -28.70 -7.57
CA GLY A 143 -27.27 -28.78 -8.86
C GLY A 143 -28.52 -29.68 -8.80
N PRO A 144 -29.37 -29.64 -9.83
CA PRO A 144 -30.53 -30.52 -9.95
C PRO A 144 -30.14 -32.00 -10.04
#